data_AF-A0A6C0ICZ8-F1
#
_entry.id   AF-A0A6C0ICZ8-F1
#
_cell.length_a   1.000
_cell.length_b   1.000
_cell.length_c   1.000
_cell.angle_alpha   90.00
_cell.angle_beta   90.00
_cell.angle_gamma   90.00
#
_symmetry.space_group_name_H-M   'P 1'
#
loop_
_entity.id
_entity.type
_entity.pdbx_description
1 polymer ?
#
loop_
_entity_poly.entity_id
_entity_poly.type
_entity_poly.pdbx_seq_one_letter_code
_entity_poly.pdbx_strand_id
1 'polypeptide(L)'
;MASTRNKNTSGNYAAEQDSLLKIRQYEVYKGYRFNDQTCIPGNGLLPARLPLQMFDDNCDIESELRGIGSTNLVKPKTNTMLPPPDRHMASLHITQRAPVIIPKPLVISRDQRFTL
;
A
#
# COMPACT_ATOMS: atom_id res chain seq x y z
N MET A 1 -16.20 43.27 -2.65
CA MET A 1 -16.81 41.93 -2.73
C MET A 1 -16.55 41.20 -1.41
N ALA A 2 -17.42 41.40 -0.41
CA ALA A 2 -17.27 40.76 0.88
C ALA A 2 -18.04 39.44 0.89
N SER A 3 -17.33 38.32 0.78
CA SER A 3 -17.90 36.99 0.96
C SER A 3 -18.15 36.76 2.45
N THR A 4 -19.33 37.13 2.94
CA THR A 4 -19.72 37.02 4.36
C THR A 4 -20.07 35.59 4.79
N ARG A 5 -20.10 34.63 3.86
CA ARG A 5 -20.28 33.22 4.19
C ARG A 5 -18.92 32.59 4.43
N ASN A 6 -18.65 32.21 5.67
CA ASN A 6 -17.46 31.45 6.07
C ASN A 6 -17.54 29.98 5.60
N LYS A 7 -17.72 29.78 4.28
CA LYS A 7 -17.88 28.45 3.66
C LYS A 7 -16.61 27.59 3.78
N ASN A 8 -15.47 28.21 4.06
CA ASN A 8 -14.16 27.54 4.12
C ASN A 8 -13.68 27.33 5.57
N THR A 9 -14.58 27.34 6.56
CA THR A 9 -14.22 26.96 7.93
C THR A 9 -14.04 25.45 8.01
N SER A 10 -13.07 24.97 8.79
CA SER A 10 -12.86 23.54 9.06
C SER A 10 -14.14 22.81 9.48
N GLY A 11 -14.99 23.44 10.30
CA GLY A 11 -16.27 22.86 10.74
C GLY A 11 -17.29 22.64 9.61
N ASN A 12 -17.38 23.56 8.64
CA ASN A 12 -18.28 23.42 7.50
C ASN A 12 -17.80 22.33 6.55
N TYR A 13 -16.48 22.27 6.32
CA TYR A 13 -15.87 21.22 5.52
C TYR A 13 -16.03 19.83 6.16
N ALA A 14 -15.89 19.73 7.48
CA ALA A 14 -16.09 18.48 8.21
C ALA A 14 -17.53 17.94 8.08
N ALA A 15 -18.54 18.82 8.17
CA ALA A 15 -19.94 18.44 7.99
C ALA A 15 -20.24 17.95 6.56
N GLU A 16 -19.66 18.60 5.55
CA GLU A 16 -19.74 18.16 4.15
C GLU A 16 -19.08 16.79 3.96
N GLN A 17 -17.89 16.59 4.55
CA GLN A 17 -17.17 15.32 4.50
C GLN A 17 -17.98 14.18 5.12
N ASP A 18 -18.62 14.42 6.27
CA ASP A 18 -19.44 13.41 6.96
C ASP A 18 -20.67 13.00 6.12
N SER A 19 -21.34 13.97 5.48
CA SER A 19 -22.45 13.70 4.56
C SER A 19 -22.00 12.83 3.37
N LEU A 20 -20.89 13.19 2.73
CA LEU A 20 -20.33 12.44 1.60
C LEU A 20 -19.87 11.03 2.01
N LEU A 21 -19.30 10.88 3.21
CA LEU A 21 -18.91 9.58 3.76
C LEU A 21 -20.11 8.65 3.94
N LYS A 22 -21.22 9.15 4.48
CA LYS A 22 -22.46 8.39 4.67
C LYS A 22 -23.06 7.92 3.34
N ILE A 23 -23.12 8.81 2.35
CA ILE A 23 -23.58 8.46 0.99
C ILE A 23 -22.69 7.37 0.39
N ARG A 24 -21.37 7.54 0.47
CA ARG A 24 -20.41 6.55 -0.02
C ARG A 24 -20.56 5.20 0.68
N GLN A 25 -20.73 5.18 2.00
CA GLN A 25 -20.90 3.93 2.75
C GLN A 25 -22.16 3.18 2.31
N TYR A 26 -23.24 3.89 2.01
CA TYR A 26 -24.47 3.30 1.48
C TYR A 26 -24.27 2.74 0.06
N GLU A 27 -23.60 3.49 -0.83
CA GLU A 27 -23.38 3.07 -2.22
C GLU A 27 -22.34 1.95 -2.39
N VAL A 28 -21.31 1.91 -1.53
CA VAL A 28 -20.16 0.99 -1.65
C VAL A 28 -20.33 -0.22 -0.71
N TYR A 29 -21.53 -0.80 -0.66
CA TYR A 29 -21.80 -2.00 0.13
C TYR A 29 -20.71 -3.08 -0.10
N LYS A 30 -19.95 -3.40 0.95
CA LYS A 30 -18.74 -4.22 0.88
C LYS A 30 -18.99 -5.64 0.37
N GLY A 31 -20.17 -6.21 0.63
CA GLY A 31 -20.47 -7.61 0.35
C GLY A 31 -20.61 -7.96 -1.14
N TYR A 32 -20.72 -6.97 -2.05
CA TYR A 32 -20.89 -7.25 -3.48
C TYR A 32 -19.57 -7.25 -4.27
N ARG A 33 -18.52 -6.59 -3.77
CA ARG A 33 -17.32 -6.29 -4.57
C ARG A 33 -16.03 -6.95 -4.09
N PHE A 34 -15.99 -7.44 -2.85
CA PHE A 34 -14.74 -7.93 -2.25
C PHE A 34 -14.92 -9.30 -1.63
N ASN A 35 -13.96 -10.18 -1.90
CA ASN A 35 -13.84 -11.46 -1.22
C ASN A 35 -13.27 -11.22 0.17
N ASP A 36 -13.80 -11.92 1.18
CA ASP A 36 -13.36 -11.80 2.57
C ASP A 36 -11.89 -12.21 2.78
N GLN A 37 -11.34 -13.04 1.89
CA GLN A 37 -9.96 -13.52 1.97
C GLN A 37 -9.21 -13.21 0.67
N THR A 38 -8.18 -12.37 0.78
CA THR A 38 -7.24 -12.07 -0.30
C THR A 38 -5.83 -12.38 0.17
N CYS A 39 -5.14 -13.21 -0.60
CA CYS A 39 -3.78 -13.68 -0.30
C CYS A 39 -2.84 -13.27 -1.43
N ILE A 40 -1.55 -13.13 -1.12
CA ILE A 40 -0.52 -12.94 -2.13
C ILE A 40 -0.34 -14.26 -2.90
N PRO A 41 -0.27 -14.23 -4.24
CA PRO A 41 0.06 -15.41 -5.03
C PRO A 41 1.49 -15.83 -4.68
N GLY A 42 1.62 -16.97 -4.00
CA GLY A 42 2.89 -17.56 -3.62
C GLY A 42 3.50 -18.34 -4.80
N ASN A 43 3.89 -19.59 -4.55
CA ASN A 43 4.49 -20.42 -5.58
C ASN A 43 3.41 -21.12 -6.42
N GLY A 44 3.61 -21.16 -7.73
CA GLY A 44 2.74 -21.88 -8.66
C GLY A 44 1.56 -21.06 -9.21
N LEU A 45 1.37 -19.82 -8.78
CA LEU A 45 0.41 -18.88 -9.35
C LEU A 45 1.13 -17.69 -9.98
N LEU A 46 0.54 -17.17 -11.06
CA LEU A 46 0.94 -15.89 -11.63
C LEU A 46 0.50 -14.73 -10.72
N PRO A 47 1.18 -13.58 -10.79
CA PRO A 47 0.77 -12.39 -10.05
C PRO A 47 -0.68 -12.03 -10.41
N ALA A 48 -1.51 -11.89 -9.39
CA ALA A 48 -2.90 -11.49 -9.51
C ALA A 48 -3.03 -9.98 -9.35
N ARG A 49 -4.09 -9.41 -9.92
CA ARG A 49 -4.45 -8.01 -9.69
C ARG A 49 -4.98 -7.85 -8.27
N LEU A 50 -4.21 -7.20 -7.41
CA LEU A 50 -4.64 -6.89 -6.05
C LEU A 50 -5.56 -5.65 -6.04
N PRO A 51 -6.65 -5.67 -5.25
CA PRO A 51 -7.51 -4.51 -5.11
C PRO A 51 -6.79 -3.41 -4.33
N LEU A 52 -6.95 -2.16 -4.77
CA LEU A 52 -6.27 -0.99 -4.20
C LEU A 52 -6.52 -0.81 -2.69
N GLN A 53 -7.68 -1.27 -2.21
CA GLN A 53 -8.10 -1.19 -0.81
C GLN A 53 -7.29 -2.08 0.15
N MET A 54 -6.50 -3.02 -0.40
CA MET A 54 -5.58 -3.84 0.39
C MET A 54 -4.34 -3.07 0.84
N PHE A 55 -4.12 -1.90 0.28
CA PHE A 55 -3.02 -1.02 0.62
C PHE A 55 -3.62 0.17 1.39
N ASP A 56 -3.17 0.36 2.64
CA ASP A 56 -3.52 1.56 3.40
C ASP A 56 -2.83 2.78 2.81
N ASP A 57 -3.49 3.93 2.92
CA ASP A 57 -2.86 5.25 2.81
C ASP A 57 -2.11 5.57 1.50
N ASN A 58 -2.38 4.84 0.40
CA ASN A 58 -1.76 5.09 -0.91
C ASN A 58 -1.87 6.55 -1.38
N CYS A 59 -3.06 7.15 -1.21
CA CYS A 59 -3.30 8.54 -1.61
C CYS A 59 -2.60 9.53 -0.69
N ASP A 60 -2.43 9.20 0.59
CA ASP A 60 -1.73 10.04 1.58
C ASP A 60 -0.22 10.02 1.27
N ILE A 61 0.35 8.86 0.90
CA ILE A 61 1.75 8.72 0.45
C ILE A 61 2.01 9.50 -0.83
N GLU A 62 1.15 9.36 -1.86
CA GLU A 62 1.31 10.14 -3.10
C GLU A 62 1.20 11.65 -2.83
N SER A 63 0.25 12.06 -2.01
CA SER A 63 0.06 13.46 -1.61
C SER A 63 1.24 13.99 -0.80
N GLU A 64 1.90 13.15 0.00
CA GLU A 64 3.10 13.52 0.72
C GLU A 64 4.31 13.69 -0.23
N LEU A 65 4.48 12.76 -1.18
CA LEU A 65 5.58 12.78 -2.15
C LEU A 65 5.44 13.88 -3.21
N ARG A 66 4.21 14.24 -3.59
CA ARG A 66 3.92 15.16 -4.72
C ARG A 66 3.21 16.45 -4.32
N GLY A 67 2.70 16.56 -3.09
CA GLY A 67 1.78 17.62 -2.67
C GLY A 67 2.45 18.85 -2.06
N ILE A 68 2.01 20.02 -2.53
CA ILE A 68 2.29 21.35 -1.98
C ILE A 68 1.49 21.47 -0.66
N GLY A 69 2.04 20.96 0.42
CA GLY A 69 1.35 20.74 1.70
C GLY A 69 0.98 21.99 2.52
N SER A 70 0.63 23.12 1.90
CA SER A 70 0.33 24.38 2.62
C SER A 70 -1.15 24.62 2.95
N THR A 71 -2.10 23.81 2.46
CA THR A 71 -3.55 24.08 2.61
C THR A 71 -4.44 22.86 2.91
N ASN A 72 -3.92 21.82 3.58
CA ASN A 72 -4.78 20.71 4.03
C ASN A 72 -5.55 21.09 5.31
N LEU A 73 -6.86 21.33 5.19
CA LEU A 73 -7.76 21.75 6.28
C LEU A 73 -8.24 20.58 7.17
N VAL A 74 -7.88 19.34 6.85
CA VAL A 74 -8.34 18.12 7.53
C VAL A 74 -7.25 17.52 8.40
N LYS A 75 -6.05 17.35 7.83
CA LYS A 75 -4.86 16.88 8.54
C LYS A 75 -3.71 17.85 8.23
N PRO A 76 -3.23 18.66 9.20
CA PRO A 76 -2.03 19.46 8.99
C PRO A 76 -0.86 18.52 8.66
N LYS A 77 0.05 18.95 7.78
CA LYS A 77 1.18 18.11 7.34
C LYS A 77 2.00 17.68 8.56
N THR A 78 2.01 16.40 8.86
CA THR A 78 2.92 15.82 9.83
C THR A 78 4.31 15.84 9.21
N ASN A 79 5.32 16.35 9.91
CA ASN A 79 6.72 16.40 9.42
C ASN A 79 7.42 15.02 9.43
N THR A 80 6.66 13.94 9.58
CA THR A 80 7.16 12.59 9.73
C THR A 80 6.59 11.78 8.59
N MET A 81 7.42 11.41 7.62
CA MET A 81 7.12 10.34 6.66
C MET A 81 6.74 9.12 7.50
N LEU A 82 5.45 8.78 7.54
CA LEU A 82 5.04 7.52 8.12
C LEU A 82 5.45 6.45 7.10
N PRO A 83 6.34 5.50 7.45
CA PRO A 83 6.49 4.33 6.62
C PRO A 83 5.11 3.66 6.49
N PRO A 84 4.74 3.18 5.28
CA PRO A 84 3.46 2.51 5.11
C PRO A 84 3.34 1.41 6.18
N PRO A 85 2.17 1.27 6.83
CA PRO A 85 2.01 0.25 7.85
C PRO A 85 2.30 -1.13 7.25
N ASP A 86 3.15 -1.91 7.93
CA ASP A 86 3.49 -3.27 7.52
C ASP A 86 2.25 -4.17 7.65
N ARG A 87 1.46 -4.28 6.58
CA ARG A 87 0.43 -5.31 6.47
C ARG A 87 1.06 -6.62 6.03
N HIS A 88 1.13 -7.57 6.94
CA HIS A 88 1.44 -8.96 6.60
C HIS A 88 0.23 -9.62 5.93
N MET A 89 0.22 -9.62 4.60
CA MET A 89 -0.70 -10.46 3.82
C MET A 89 -0.17 -11.90 3.76
N ALA A 90 -1.03 -12.88 4.00
CA ALA A 90 -0.66 -14.28 3.86
C ALA A 90 -0.36 -14.63 2.40
N SER A 91 0.71 -15.40 2.16
CA SER A 91 1.02 -15.96 0.85
C SER A 91 0.42 -17.36 0.70
N LEU A 92 -0.25 -17.60 -0.43
CA LEU A 92 -0.81 -18.92 -0.75
C LEU A 92 0.08 -19.63 -1.77
N HIS A 93 0.71 -20.72 -1.35
CA HIS A 93 1.58 -21.53 -2.20
C HIS A 93 0.82 -22.76 -2.68
N ILE A 94 0.63 -22.91 -3.99
CA ILE A 94 0.07 -24.12 -4.58
C ILE A 94 1.11 -25.24 -4.60
N THR A 95 2.37 -24.88 -4.86
CA THR A 95 3.48 -25.82 -4.93
C THR A 95 4.56 -25.50 -3.92
N GLN A 96 5.26 -26.55 -3.48
CA GLN A 96 6.44 -26.39 -2.64
C GLN A 96 7.62 -25.93 -3.51
N ARG A 97 8.38 -24.95 -3.02
CA ARG A 97 9.59 -24.48 -3.69
C ARG A 97 10.67 -25.55 -3.59
N ALA A 98 11.30 -25.90 -4.71
CA ALA A 98 12.45 -26.79 -4.71
C ALA A 98 13.59 -26.19 -3.86
N PRO A 99 14.31 -27.01 -3.06
CA PRO A 99 15.41 -26.52 -2.26
C PRO A 99 16.51 -25.94 -3.16
N VAL A 100 17.05 -24.78 -2.78
CA VAL A 100 18.17 -24.17 -3.50
C VAL A 100 19.43 -24.96 -3.18
N ILE A 101 19.94 -25.69 -4.16
CA ILE A 101 21.22 -26.40 -4.05
C ILE A 101 22.34 -25.39 -4.31
N ILE A 102 23.00 -24.95 -3.25
CA ILE A 102 24.16 -24.06 -3.36
C ILE A 102 25.41 -24.95 -3.52
N PRO A 103 26.21 -24.78 -4.59
CA PRO A 103 27.45 -25.53 -4.73
C PRO A 103 28.41 -25.16 -3.61
N LYS A 104 29.25 -26.11 -3.20
CA LYS A 104 30.34 -25.84 -2.26
C LYS A 104 31.18 -24.67 -2.80
N PRO A 105 31.59 -23.70 -1.96
CA PRO A 105 32.43 -22.60 -2.40
C PRO A 105 33.66 -23.12 -3.13
N LEU A 106 34.01 -22.48 -4.24
CA LEU A 106 35.19 -22.83 -5.02
C LEU A 106 36.44 -22.61 -4.17
N VAL A 107 37.01 -23.69 -3.68
CA VAL A 107 38.31 -23.68 -3.00
C VAL A 107 39.37 -23.93 -4.06
N ILE A 108 40.06 -22.87 -4.50
CA ILE A 108 41.21 -22.98 -5.38
C ILE A 108 42.36 -23.54 -4.53
N SER A 109 42.76 -24.79 -4.80
CA SER A 109 43.93 -25.37 -4.15
C SER A 109 45.21 -24.77 -4.75
N ARG A 110 46.18 -24.45 -3.89
CA ARG A 110 47.51 -24.00 -4.34
C ARG A 110 48.29 -25.07 -5.12
N ASP A 111 47.89 -26.33 -4.98
CA ASP A 111 48.54 -27.48 -5.64
C ASP A 111 47.90 -27.81 -7.00
N GLN A 112 46.86 -27.09 -7.42
CA GLN A 112 46.31 -27.24 -8.76
C GLN A 112 47.22 -26.54 -9.76
N ARG A 113 48.00 -27.34 -10.49
CA ARG A 113 48.93 -26.87 -11.51
C ARG A 113 48.14 -26.20 -12.65
N PHE A 114 48.40 -24.92 -12.89
CA PHE A 114 47.92 -24.23 -14.09
C PHE A 114 48.69 -24.78 -15.30
N THR A 115 48.06 -25.62 -16.10
CA THR A 115 48.61 -26.05 -17.39
C THR A 115 48.05 -25.14 -18.48
N LEU A 116 48.94 -24.34 -19.09
CA LEU A 116 48.69 -23.53 -20.28
C LEU A 116 48.36 -24.38 -21.51
#